data_AF-A0A0G1CFI9-F1
#
_entry.id   AF-A0A0G1CFI9-F1
#
_cell.length_a   1.000
_cell.length_b   1.000
_cell.length_c   1.000
_cell.angle_alpha   90.00
_cell.angle_beta   90.00
_cell.angle_gamma   90.00
#
_symmetry.space_group_name_H-M   'P 1'
#
loop_
_entity.id
_entity.type
_entity.pdbx_description
1 polymer ?
#
loop_
_entity_poly.entity_id
_entity_poly.type
_entity_poly.pdbx_seq_one_letter_code
_entity_poly.pdbx_strand_id
1 'polypeptide(L)'
;YNHKIWLKAVKGHERDKEKGERCQLCYGYRLNKVAKRAKNLNIKYFTSTLSVSPHKLAKVINDCGQQAGKKYGVEFSVRDFKKQDGFKKSMALAKKLNFYRQTYCGCEFSLRDSKDK
;
A
#
# COMPACT_ATOMS: atom_id res chain seq x y z
N TYR A 1 1.89 6.31 13.58
CA TYR A 1 2.77 6.22 12.40
C TYR A 1 4.11 6.85 12.75
N ASN A 2 5.26 6.24 12.42
CA ASN A 2 6.57 6.84 12.69
C ASN A 2 7.28 7.13 11.37
N HIS A 3 7.32 8.40 11.02
CA HIS A 3 7.86 8.88 9.75
C HIS A 3 9.38 8.73 9.68
N LYS A 4 10.12 9.06 10.76
CA LYS A 4 11.58 8.88 10.83
C LYS A 4 12.02 7.44 10.58
N ILE A 5 11.32 6.46 11.15
CA ILE A 5 11.62 5.03 10.91
C ILE A 5 11.28 4.64 9.47
N TRP A 6 10.19 5.16 8.92
CA TRP A 6 9.85 4.89 7.52
C TRP A 6 10.90 5.45 6.55
N LEU A 7 11.40 6.67 6.79
CA LEU A 7 12.49 7.26 6.02
C LEU A 7 13.75 6.40 6.05
N LYS A 8 14.12 5.87 7.23
CA LYS A 8 15.23 4.91 7.34
C LYS A 8 15.00 3.65 6.50
N ALA A 9 13.76 3.16 6.43
CA ALA A 9 13.41 1.97 5.66
C ALA A 9 13.45 2.16 4.13
N VAL A 10 13.42 3.40 3.64
CA VAL A 10 13.50 3.73 2.21
C VAL A 10 14.76 4.52 1.85
N LYS A 11 15.73 4.60 2.77
CA LYS A 11 16.96 5.36 2.61
C LYS A 11 17.75 4.83 1.40
N GLY A 12 18.23 5.73 0.54
CA GLY A 12 18.94 5.39 -0.69
C GLY A 12 18.03 5.19 -1.91
N HIS A 13 16.71 5.14 -1.71
CA HIS A 13 15.69 4.93 -2.75
C HIS A 13 14.81 6.18 -2.95
N GLU A 14 15.23 7.36 -2.48
CA GLU A 14 14.44 8.59 -2.49
C GLU A 14 14.13 9.08 -3.92
N ARG A 15 15.00 8.73 -4.87
CA ARG A 15 14.92 9.09 -6.30
C ARG A 15 14.26 8.02 -7.18
N ASP A 16 13.97 6.84 -6.63
CA ASP A 16 13.29 5.80 -7.39
C ASP A 16 11.94 6.30 -7.90
N LYS A 17 11.55 5.90 -9.11
CA LYS A 17 10.22 6.21 -9.62
C LYS A 17 9.16 5.45 -8.84
N GLU A 18 7.94 5.98 -8.82
CA GLU A 18 6.79 5.24 -8.33
C GLU A 18 6.65 3.89 -9.06
N LYS A 19 6.27 2.83 -8.32
CA LYS A 19 6.33 1.41 -8.73
C LYS A 19 7.74 0.78 -8.71
N GLY A 20 8.79 1.56 -8.43
CA GLY A 20 10.16 1.06 -8.20
C GLY A 20 10.38 0.50 -6.78
N GLU A 21 11.65 0.27 -6.45
CA GLU A 21 12.07 -0.42 -5.22
C GLU A 21 11.65 0.32 -3.94
N ARG A 22 11.70 1.66 -3.93
CA ARG A 22 11.08 2.49 -2.87
C ARG A 22 9.66 2.06 -2.50
N CYS A 23 8.82 1.76 -3.50
CA CYS A 23 7.44 1.35 -3.25
C CYS A 23 7.38 -0.03 -2.60
N GLN A 24 8.22 -0.98 -3.02
CA GLN A 24 8.33 -2.30 -2.41
C GLN A 24 8.76 -2.20 -0.94
N LEU A 25 9.80 -1.41 -0.64
CA LEU A 25 10.25 -1.14 0.74
C LEU A 25 9.14 -0.51 1.59
N CYS A 26 8.41 0.45 1.02
CA CYS A 26 7.28 1.10 1.68
C CYS A 26 6.15 0.11 2.00
N TYR A 27 5.76 -0.77 1.07
CA TYR A 27 4.74 -1.80 1.30
C TYR A 27 5.20 -2.80 2.34
N GLY A 28 6.44 -3.29 2.23
CA GLY A 28 7.05 -4.19 3.21
C GLY A 28 6.99 -3.61 4.62
N TYR A 29 7.46 -2.36 4.81
CA TYR A 29 7.40 -1.68 6.11
C TYR A 29 5.98 -1.57 6.66
N ARG A 30 5.02 -1.11 5.84
CA ARG A 30 3.63 -0.90 6.26
C ARG A 30 2.94 -2.22 6.61
N LEU A 31 3.04 -3.22 5.74
CA LEU A 31 2.37 -4.50 5.91
C LEU A 31 2.98 -5.33 7.04
N ASN A 32 4.29 -5.24 7.29
CA ASN A 32 4.90 -5.84 8.48
C ASN A 32 4.31 -5.26 9.79
N LYS A 33 4.09 -3.95 9.84
CA LYS A 33 3.47 -3.32 11.02
C LYS A 33 2.01 -3.75 11.20
N VAL A 34 1.25 -3.85 10.10
CA VAL A 34 -0.14 -4.33 10.14
C VAL A 34 -0.19 -5.79 10.60
N ALA A 35 0.63 -6.68 10.03
CA ALA A 35 0.68 -8.08 10.41
C ALA A 35 1.06 -8.27 11.88
N LYS A 36 2.08 -7.55 12.37
CA LYS A 36 2.44 -7.56 13.80
C LYS A 36 1.28 -7.12 14.68
N ARG A 37 0.57 -6.04 14.31
CA ARG A 37 -0.59 -5.55 15.06
C ARG A 37 -1.75 -6.54 15.02
N ALA A 38 -2.00 -7.16 13.87
CA ALA A 38 -3.04 -8.18 13.69
C ALA A 38 -2.78 -9.39 14.59
N LYS A 39 -1.53 -9.86 14.68
CA LYS A 39 -1.13 -10.93 15.60
C LYS A 39 -1.41 -10.56 17.06
N ASN A 40 -1.02 -9.37 17.49
CA ASN A 40 -1.25 -8.88 18.85
C ASN A 40 -2.75 -8.71 19.19
N LEU A 41 -3.60 -8.58 18.17
CA LEU A 41 -5.05 -8.44 18.32
C LEU A 41 -5.80 -9.76 18.06
N ASN A 42 -5.09 -10.87 17.85
CA ASN A 42 -5.68 -12.17 17.48
C ASN A 42 -6.58 -12.11 16.22
N ILE A 43 -6.25 -11.22 15.28
CA ILE A 43 -6.93 -11.13 13.99
C ILE A 43 -6.38 -12.23 13.07
N LYS A 44 -7.27 -12.98 12.42
CA LYS A 44 -6.89 -14.10 11.53
C LYS A 44 -6.39 -13.65 10.16
N TYR A 45 -7.04 -12.64 9.59
CA TYR A 45 -6.79 -12.16 8.23
C TYR A 45 -6.51 -10.66 8.18
N PHE A 46 -5.59 -10.24 7.31
CA PHE A 46 -5.42 -8.84 6.94
C PHE A 46 -5.23 -8.71 5.43
N THR A 47 -5.49 -7.51 4.90
CA THR A 47 -5.31 -7.21 3.48
C THR A 47 -4.99 -5.73 3.30
N SER A 48 -4.89 -5.27 2.05
CA SER A 48 -4.66 -3.87 1.72
C SER A 48 -5.53 -3.39 0.58
N THR A 49 -6.13 -2.22 0.75
CA THR A 49 -6.85 -1.50 -0.30
C THR A 49 -5.92 -0.95 -1.38
N LEU A 50 -4.60 -0.97 -1.18
CA LEU A 50 -3.61 -0.46 -2.15
C LEU A 50 -3.74 -1.11 -3.54
N SER A 51 -4.23 -2.35 -3.64
CA SER A 51 -4.42 -3.04 -4.92
C SER A 51 -5.62 -2.55 -5.73
N VAL A 52 -6.42 -1.60 -5.23
CA VAL A 52 -7.49 -0.96 -6.00
C VAL A 52 -6.97 0.04 -7.04
N SER A 53 -5.78 0.61 -6.80
CA SER A 53 -5.25 1.69 -7.64
C SER A 53 -4.59 1.12 -8.92
N PRO A 54 -4.88 1.68 -10.10
CA PRO A 54 -4.26 1.27 -11.36
C PRO A 54 -2.78 1.66 -11.42
N HIS A 55 -2.34 2.57 -10.56
CA HIS A 55 -0.96 3.02 -10.46
C HIS A 55 -0.10 2.10 -9.58
N LYS A 56 -0.67 1.03 -9.00
CA LYS A 56 0.03 0.13 -8.09
C LYS A 56 0.19 -1.27 -8.69
N LEU A 57 1.33 -1.89 -8.42
CA LEU A 57 1.57 -3.27 -8.79
C LEU A 57 1.00 -4.19 -7.72
N ALA A 58 -0.22 -4.69 -7.95
CA ALA A 58 -0.91 -5.58 -7.02
C ALA A 58 -0.08 -6.80 -6.63
N LYS A 59 0.69 -7.36 -7.58
CA LYS A 59 1.62 -8.47 -7.30
C LYS A 59 2.62 -8.10 -6.20
N VAL A 60 3.32 -6.97 -6.31
CA VAL A 60 4.30 -6.52 -5.32
C VAL A 60 3.67 -6.31 -3.94
N ILE A 61 2.47 -5.74 -3.89
CA ILE A 61 1.72 -5.55 -2.64
C ILE A 61 1.37 -6.90 -2.01
N ASN A 62 0.87 -7.83 -2.82
CA ASN A 62 0.47 -9.17 -2.36
C ASN A 62 1.69 -9.97 -1.87
N ASP A 63 2.80 -9.94 -2.60
CA ASP A 63 4.04 -10.60 -2.21
C ASP A 63 4.56 -10.04 -0.86
N CYS A 64 4.55 -8.72 -0.68
CA CYS A 64 4.91 -8.09 0.60
C CYS A 64 3.96 -8.48 1.74
N GLY A 65 2.65 -8.57 1.44
CA GLY A 65 1.63 -8.95 2.40
C GLY A 65 1.78 -10.40 2.86
N GLN A 66 1.99 -11.32 1.93
CA GLN A 66 2.23 -12.74 2.22
C GLN A 66 3.51 -12.93 3.05
N GLN A 67 4.61 -12.25 2.70
CA GLN A 67 5.84 -12.29 3.48
C GLN A 67 5.63 -11.79 4.91
N ALA A 68 4.93 -10.66 5.08
CA ALA A 68 4.59 -10.15 6.41
C ALA A 68 3.68 -11.12 7.18
N GLY A 69 2.68 -11.70 6.51
CA GLY A 69 1.77 -12.66 7.12
C GLY A 69 2.48 -13.92 7.62
N LYS A 70 3.35 -14.51 6.78
CA LYS A 70 4.19 -15.66 7.14
C LYS A 70 5.06 -15.35 8.36
N LYS A 71 5.66 -14.16 8.42
CA LYS A 71 6.54 -13.75 9.52
C LYS A 71 5.84 -13.69 10.88
N TYR A 72 4.58 -13.25 10.94
CA TYR A 72 3.86 -13.05 12.21
C TYR A 72 2.78 -14.10 12.48
N GLY A 73 2.60 -15.08 11.58
CA GLY A 73 1.55 -16.09 11.69
C GLY A 73 0.14 -15.51 11.56
N VAL A 74 -0.06 -14.59 10.61
CA VAL A 74 -1.36 -14.01 10.26
C VAL A 74 -1.57 -14.15 8.75
N GLU A 75 -2.75 -14.56 8.31
CA GLU A 75 -2.98 -14.79 6.89
C GLU A 75 -3.20 -13.47 6.13
N PHE A 76 -2.46 -13.28 5.04
CA PHE A 76 -2.70 -12.16 4.14
C PHE A 76 -3.71 -12.57 3.06
N SER A 77 -4.85 -11.89 3.01
CA SER A 77 -5.84 -12.11 1.95
C SER A 77 -5.37 -11.44 0.66
N VAL A 78 -4.82 -12.26 -0.24
CA VAL A 78 -4.37 -11.87 -1.57
C VAL A 78 -5.55 -11.40 -2.40
N ARG A 79 -5.55 -10.12 -2.79
CA ARG A 79 -6.61 -9.53 -3.61
C ARG A 79 -6.04 -8.54 -4.61
N ASP A 80 -6.63 -8.54 -5.80
CA ASP A 80 -6.38 -7.54 -6.83
C ASP A 80 -7.67 -6.75 -7.06
N PHE A 81 -7.90 -5.74 -6.21
CA PHE A 81 -9.15 -4.98 -6.19
C PHE A 81 -9.38 -4.13 -7.44
N LYS A 82 -8.43 -4.06 -8.37
CA LYS A 82 -8.62 -3.39 -9.66
C LYS A 82 -9.39 -4.24 -10.68
N LYS A 83 -9.42 -5.58 -10.51
CA LYS A 83 -10.16 -6.50 -11.39
C LYS A 83 -11.67 -6.25 -11.30
N GLN A 84 -12.43 -6.73 -12.29
CA GLN A 84 -13.90 -6.62 -12.34
C GLN A 84 -14.41 -5.18 -12.16
N ASP A 85 -13.74 -4.23 -12.82
CA ASP A 85 -13.99 -2.79 -12.73
C ASP A 85 -13.91 -2.19 -11.31
N GLY A 86 -13.21 -2.85 -10.38
CA GLY A 86 -13.16 -2.41 -8.98
C GLY A 86 -12.60 -0.98 -8.82
N PHE A 87 -11.67 -0.55 -9.66
CA PHE A 87 -11.23 0.85 -9.69
C PHE A 87 -12.35 1.82 -10.11
N LYS A 88 -13.08 1.50 -11.20
CA LYS A 88 -14.20 2.35 -11.67
C LYS A 88 -15.33 2.40 -10.64
N LYS A 89 -15.64 1.27 -10.01
CA LYS A 89 -16.61 1.18 -8.90
C LYS A 89 -16.18 2.04 -7.71
N SER A 90 -14.89 2.01 -7.34
CA SER A 90 -14.33 2.89 -6.32
C SER A 90 -14.45 4.38 -6.68
N MET A 91 -14.21 4.75 -7.95
CA MET A 91 -14.39 6.12 -8.44
C MET A 91 -15.84 6.57 -8.34
N ALA A 92 -16.78 5.75 -8.83
CA ALA A 92 -18.21 6.07 -8.81
C ALA A 92 -18.73 6.21 -7.37
N LEU A 93 -18.32 5.31 -6.47
CA LEU A 93 -18.69 5.36 -5.06
C LEU A 93 -18.14 6.61 -4.37
N ALA A 94 -16.87 6.95 -4.61
CA ALA A 94 -16.27 8.15 -4.05
C ALA A 94 -16.97 9.43 -4.53
N LYS A 95 -17.35 9.51 -5.82
CA LYS A 95 -18.13 10.64 -6.35
C LYS A 95 -19.52 10.71 -5.70
N LYS A 96 -20.22 9.58 -5.61
CA LYS A 96 -21.56 9.50 -5.01
C LYS A 96 -21.57 9.92 -3.54
N LEU A 97 -20.52 9.56 -2.79
CA LEU A 97 -20.40 9.85 -1.35
C LEU A 97 -19.65 11.16 -1.05
N ASN A 98 -19.31 11.94 -2.08
CA ASN A 98 -18.52 13.17 -1.96
C ASN A 98 -17.20 12.99 -1.17
N PHE A 99 -16.52 11.87 -1.40
CA PHE A 99 -15.24 11.58 -0.75
C PHE A 99 -14.09 12.32 -1.44
N TYR A 100 -13.23 12.92 -0.62
CA TYR A 100 -11.95 13.44 -1.08
C TYR A 100 -11.11 12.35 -1.73
N ARG A 101 -10.48 12.68 -2.87
CA ARG A 101 -9.58 11.79 -3.60
C ARG A 101 -8.23 12.46 -3.83
N GLN A 102 -7.22 11.92 -3.16
CA GLN A 102 -5.84 12.32 -3.39
C GLN A 102 -5.34 11.90 -4.79
N THR A 103 -4.47 12.72 -5.38
CA THR A 103 -3.87 12.51 -6.71
C THR A 103 -2.46 11.91 -6.65
N TYR A 104 -1.97 11.59 -5.44
CA TYR A 104 -0.66 11.00 -5.19
C TYR A 104 -0.78 9.80 -4.23
N CYS A 105 0.29 9.02 -4.06
CA CYS A 105 0.27 7.80 -3.26
C CYS A 105 0.07 8.03 -1.75
N GLY A 106 0.41 9.22 -1.24
CA GLY A 106 0.48 9.50 0.21
C GLY A 106 1.90 9.46 0.81
N CYS A 107 2.96 9.47 -0.01
CA CYS A 107 4.33 9.74 0.46
C CYS A 107 4.88 11.01 -0.18
N GLU A 108 5.81 11.70 0.49
CA GLU A 108 6.39 12.96 -0.01
C GLU A 108 7.03 12.83 -1.39
N PHE A 109 7.60 11.66 -1.69
CA PHE A 109 8.24 11.43 -2.98
C PHE A 109 7.21 11.31 -4.12
N SER A 110 6.09 10.63 -3.89
CA SER A 110 4.99 10.59 -4.87
C SER A 110 4.31 11.96 -4.99
N LEU A 111 4.27 12.75 -3.91
CA LEU A 111 3.77 14.12 -3.96
C LEU A 111 4.67 15.02 -4.81
N ARG A 112 6.00 14.95 -4.63
CA ARG A 112 6.98 15.63 -5.49
C ARG A 112 6.76 15.25 -6.95
N ASP A 113 6.76 13.96 -7.25
CA ASP A 113 6.58 13.44 -8.61
C ASP A 113 5.20 13.81 -9.23
N SER A 114 4.21 14.19 -8.41
CA SER A 114 2.89 14.66 -8.86
C SER A 114 2.81 16.16 -9.13
N LYS A 115 3.68 16.97 -8.52
CA LYS A 115 3.78 18.41 -8.74
C LYS A 115 4.67 18.76 -9.94
N ASP A 116 5.60 17.86 -10.27
CA ASP A 116 6.49 17.99 -11.43
C ASP A 116 5.82 17.56 -12.76
N LYS A 117 4.50 17.34 -12.76
CA LYS A 117 3.67 16.97 -13.92
C LYS A 117 2.69 18.09 -14.26
#